data_AF-A0A8C2CDR7-F1
#
_entry.id   AF-A0A8C2CDR7-F1
#
_cell.length_a   1.000
_cell.length_b   1.000
_cell.length_c   1.000
_cell.angle_alpha   90.00
_cell.angle_beta   90.00
_cell.angle_gamma   90.00
#
_symmetry.space_group_name_H-M   'P 1'
#
loop_
_entity.id
_entity.type
_entity.pdbx_description
1 polymer ?
#
loop_
_entity_poly.entity_id
_entity_poly.type
_entity_poly.pdbx_seq_one_letter_code
_entity_poly.pdbx_strand_id
1 'polypeptide(L)'
;MLFSGTGVWSRWLIYGTKENVCSRGYQEIYTTGGNSLGKPCQFPFKFGGKWYTECTVDGRTDGQLWCSTEKDYDTEEKWGFCPKKNVPVPNITVFRQMEDREHMIVMCSFGKRFIESSFQLSLKSEHNYTLKNPLCYSSENCVFEVKGSLPVSFTCVHETDSVVNRQSETYTYSPSDFAEDHQEKGISLYYICFFSSVVAGLIIMTTAVIVITIRSKTNGVC
;
A
#
# COMPACT_ATOMS: atom_id res chain seq x y z
N MET A 1 -3.47 -42.60 -28.52
CA MET A 1 -3.98 -41.74 -29.61
C MET A 1 -4.06 -40.32 -29.07
N LEU A 2 -3.43 -39.36 -29.73
CA LEU A 2 -3.59 -37.93 -29.40
C LEU A 2 -4.59 -37.34 -30.40
N PHE A 3 -5.55 -36.56 -29.92
CA PHE A 3 -6.50 -35.85 -30.77
C PHE A 3 -5.78 -34.72 -31.54
N SER A 4 -5.93 -34.68 -32.87
CA SER A 4 -5.19 -33.76 -33.75
C SER A 4 -5.97 -32.53 -34.21
N GLY A 5 -7.23 -32.38 -33.79
CA GLY A 5 -8.05 -31.23 -34.16
C GLY A 5 -7.63 -29.95 -33.42
N THR A 6 -7.60 -28.81 -34.11
CA THR A 6 -7.30 -27.47 -33.56
C THR A 6 -8.55 -26.61 -33.33
N GLY A 7 -9.73 -27.23 -33.31
CA GLY A 7 -11.02 -26.58 -33.12
C GLY A 7 -11.22 -25.98 -31.72
N VAL A 8 -12.39 -25.35 -31.49
CA VAL A 8 -12.76 -24.76 -30.18
C VAL A 8 -12.68 -25.79 -29.04
N TRP A 9 -13.03 -27.04 -29.32
CA TRP A 9 -12.99 -28.17 -28.37
C TRP A 9 -11.59 -28.53 -27.88
N SER A 10 -10.54 -28.04 -28.54
CA SER A 10 -9.14 -28.24 -28.16
C SER A 10 -8.53 -27.02 -27.47
N ARG A 11 -9.31 -25.96 -27.24
CA ARG A 11 -8.84 -24.71 -26.61
C ARG A 11 -9.33 -24.64 -25.17
N TRP A 12 -8.38 -24.44 -24.25
CA TRP A 12 -8.61 -24.46 -22.81
C TRP A 12 -8.20 -23.13 -22.19
N LEU A 13 -9.07 -22.59 -21.34
CA LEU A 13 -8.82 -21.42 -20.52
C LEU A 13 -8.97 -21.80 -19.05
N ILE A 14 -8.29 -21.08 -18.18
CA ILE A 14 -8.45 -21.22 -16.74
C ILE A 14 -9.84 -20.70 -16.36
N TYR A 15 -10.59 -21.47 -15.57
CA TYR A 15 -11.93 -21.07 -15.13
C TYR A 15 -11.90 -19.69 -14.45
N GLY A 16 -12.81 -18.80 -14.85
CA GLY A 16 -12.89 -17.44 -14.32
C GLY A 16 -11.86 -16.43 -14.87
N THR A 17 -11.01 -16.83 -15.82
CA THR A 17 -10.03 -15.91 -16.44
C THR A 17 -10.06 -15.97 -17.98
N LYS A 18 -9.33 -15.05 -18.62
CA LYS A 18 -9.07 -15.07 -20.08
C LYS A 18 -7.68 -15.66 -20.40
N GLU A 19 -7.05 -16.32 -19.44
CA GLU A 19 -5.69 -16.84 -19.53
C GLU A 19 -5.69 -18.32 -19.97
N ASN A 20 -4.62 -18.72 -20.66
CA ASN A 20 -4.43 -20.12 -21.03
C ASN A 20 -3.82 -20.92 -19.87
N VAL A 21 -3.84 -22.25 -19.96
CA VAL A 21 -3.31 -23.14 -18.90
C VAL A 21 -1.81 -22.88 -18.63
N CYS A 22 -1.05 -22.50 -19.65
CA CYS A 22 0.39 -22.22 -19.53
C CYS A 22 0.69 -20.88 -18.83
N SER A 23 -0.30 -19.99 -18.67
CA SER A 23 -0.14 -18.73 -17.95
C SER A 23 0.18 -18.95 -16.46
N ARG A 24 -0.22 -20.09 -15.88
CA ARG A 24 0.15 -20.52 -14.52
C ARG A 24 1.03 -21.75 -14.60
N GLY A 25 2.29 -21.52 -14.98
CA GLY A 25 3.29 -22.57 -15.07
C GLY A 25 3.66 -23.15 -13.70
N TYR A 26 4.24 -24.34 -13.73
CA TYR A 26 4.86 -24.94 -12.55
C TYR A 26 6.06 -24.08 -12.11
N GLN A 27 6.12 -23.78 -10.82
CA GLN A 27 7.26 -23.11 -10.20
C GLN A 27 7.82 -24.01 -9.11
N GLU A 28 9.14 -24.26 -9.16
CA GLU A 28 9.82 -25.03 -8.13
C GLU A 28 9.83 -24.25 -6.81
N ILE A 29 9.38 -24.92 -5.75
CA ILE A 29 9.37 -24.37 -4.39
C ILE A 29 10.61 -24.89 -3.68
N TYR A 30 11.66 -24.07 -3.61
CA TYR A 30 12.90 -24.39 -2.92
C TYR A 30 12.72 -24.29 -1.41
N THR A 31 13.13 -25.33 -0.68
CA THR A 31 13.00 -25.35 0.77
C THR A 31 14.00 -24.43 1.46
N THR A 32 13.66 -23.99 2.67
CA THR A 32 14.57 -23.30 3.59
C THR A 32 14.69 -24.10 4.89
N GLY A 33 15.85 -24.10 5.53
CA GLY A 33 16.10 -24.95 6.70
C GLY A 33 15.96 -26.45 6.40
N GLY A 34 15.41 -27.21 7.35
CA GLY A 34 15.20 -28.66 7.21
C GLY A 34 16.48 -29.48 7.09
N ASN A 35 16.38 -30.69 6.55
CA ASN A 35 17.49 -31.63 6.34
C ASN A 35 17.77 -31.95 4.87
N SER A 36 17.12 -31.22 3.96
CA SER A 36 17.21 -31.41 2.50
C SER A 36 18.09 -30.38 1.79
N LEU A 37 18.85 -29.56 2.52
CA LEU A 37 19.86 -28.63 1.98
C LEU A 37 19.32 -27.70 0.87
N GLY A 38 18.08 -27.24 1.01
CA GLY A 38 17.45 -26.35 0.04
C GLY A 38 16.93 -27.02 -1.24
N LYS A 39 16.86 -28.36 -1.29
CA LYS A 39 16.19 -29.06 -2.40
C LYS A 39 14.74 -28.57 -2.58
N PRO A 40 14.20 -28.60 -3.81
CA PRO A 40 12.81 -28.26 -4.06
C PRO A 40 11.84 -29.28 -3.45
N CYS A 41 10.63 -28.82 -3.12
CA CYS A 41 9.53 -29.67 -2.73
C CYS A 41 9.15 -30.64 -3.84
N GLN A 42 8.93 -31.90 -3.49
CA GLN A 42 8.43 -32.92 -4.41
C GLN A 42 6.91 -33.04 -4.24
N PHE A 43 6.14 -32.60 -5.23
CA PHE A 43 4.68 -32.78 -5.21
C PHE A 43 4.23 -33.85 -6.20
N PRO A 44 3.22 -34.67 -5.85
CA PRO A 44 2.73 -34.91 -4.50
C PRO A 44 3.73 -35.75 -3.66
N PHE A 45 3.74 -35.57 -2.34
CA PHE A 45 4.51 -36.42 -1.41
C PHE A 45 3.60 -37.13 -0.41
N LYS A 46 4.07 -38.26 0.11
CA LYS A 46 3.37 -39.07 1.13
C LYS A 46 3.98 -38.85 2.52
N PHE A 47 3.13 -38.52 3.49
CA PHE A 47 3.49 -38.40 4.91
C PHE A 47 2.36 -38.95 5.80
N GLY A 48 2.70 -39.84 6.74
CA GLY A 48 1.73 -40.48 7.63
C GLY A 48 0.66 -41.27 6.87
N GLY A 49 1.02 -41.86 5.73
CA GLY A 49 0.06 -42.56 4.85
C GLY A 49 -0.89 -41.68 4.04
N LYS A 50 -0.77 -40.34 4.12
CA LYS A 50 -1.58 -39.39 3.35
C LYS A 50 -0.75 -38.71 2.26
N TRP A 51 -1.37 -38.39 1.13
CA TRP A 51 -0.73 -37.66 0.02
C TRP A 51 -1.03 -36.17 0.10
N TYR A 52 0.01 -35.35 -0.06
CA TYR A 52 -0.07 -33.89 -0.04
C TYR A 52 0.38 -33.33 -1.39
N THR A 53 -0.44 -32.46 -1.98
CA THR A 53 -0.15 -31.72 -3.22
C THR A 53 0.36 -30.29 -2.96
N GLU A 54 0.35 -29.87 -1.70
CA GLU A 54 0.78 -28.54 -1.24
C GLU A 54 1.57 -28.65 0.06
N CYS A 55 2.19 -27.56 0.49
CA CYS A 55 2.85 -27.48 1.79
C CYS A 55 1.85 -27.72 2.92
N THR A 56 2.26 -28.41 3.97
CA THR A 56 1.39 -28.78 5.09
C THR A 56 1.95 -28.28 6.42
N VAL A 57 1.07 -28.10 7.40
CA VAL A 57 1.44 -27.89 8.81
C VAL A 57 1.36 -29.20 9.62
N ASP A 58 0.85 -30.28 9.01
CA ASP A 58 0.64 -31.56 9.68
C ASP A 58 1.95 -32.12 10.24
N GLY A 59 1.90 -32.73 11.42
CA GLY A 59 3.09 -33.22 12.11
C GLY A 59 3.90 -32.15 12.85
N ARG A 60 3.47 -30.88 12.83
CA ARG A 60 4.11 -29.78 13.56
C ARG A 60 3.11 -29.00 14.42
N THR A 61 3.60 -28.43 15.51
CA THR A 61 2.80 -27.58 16.43
C THR A 61 3.16 -26.10 16.35
N ASP A 62 4.22 -25.74 15.63
CA ASP A 62 4.70 -24.36 15.46
C ASP A 62 4.00 -23.61 14.32
N GLY A 63 3.10 -24.26 13.60
CA GLY A 63 2.34 -23.68 12.49
C GLY A 63 3.17 -23.35 11.26
N GLN A 64 4.43 -23.83 11.16
CA GLN A 64 5.26 -23.60 9.99
C GLN A 64 4.94 -24.60 8.87
N LEU A 65 4.71 -24.06 7.66
CA LEU A 65 4.50 -24.86 6.46
C LEU A 65 5.79 -25.55 6.04
N TRP A 66 5.69 -26.84 5.77
CA TRP A 66 6.80 -27.65 5.28
C TRP A 66 6.35 -28.57 4.14
N CYS A 67 7.32 -29.09 3.42
CA CYS A 67 7.10 -30.08 2.37
C CYS A 67 8.20 -31.15 2.43
N SER A 68 7.91 -32.33 1.89
CA SER A 68 8.95 -33.30 1.60
C SER A 68 9.66 -32.96 0.29
N THR A 69 10.96 -33.24 0.23
CA THR A 69 11.75 -33.14 -1.01
C THR A 69 11.85 -34.47 -1.74
N GLU A 70 11.15 -35.50 -1.25
CA GLU A 70 11.11 -36.84 -1.83
C GLU A 70 9.65 -37.30 -1.91
N LYS A 71 9.36 -38.31 -2.72
CA LYS A 71 7.98 -38.77 -2.94
C LYS A 71 7.38 -39.47 -1.72
N ASP A 72 8.17 -40.24 -0.98
CA ASP A 72 7.74 -40.94 0.23
C ASP A 72 8.55 -40.45 1.43
N TYR A 73 7.99 -39.49 2.17
CA TYR A 73 8.62 -38.96 3.38
C TYR A 73 8.73 -40.04 4.46
N ASP A 74 7.76 -40.97 4.53
CA ASP A 74 7.74 -42.02 5.54
C ASP A 74 8.98 -42.95 5.46
N THR A 75 9.66 -42.97 4.30
CA THR A 75 10.88 -43.76 4.09
C THR A 75 12.14 -42.90 4.12
N GLU A 76 12.11 -41.75 3.44
CA GLU A 76 13.30 -40.92 3.22
C GLU A 76 13.55 -39.89 4.33
N GLU A 77 12.48 -39.47 5.03
CA GLU A 77 12.48 -38.46 6.08
C GLU A 77 13.13 -37.13 5.67
N LYS A 78 13.14 -36.82 4.36
CA LYS A 78 13.72 -35.60 3.77
C LYS A 78 12.68 -34.50 3.66
N TRP A 79 12.96 -33.35 4.25
CA TRP A 79 12.06 -32.20 4.30
C TRP A 79 12.78 -30.86 4.40
N GLY A 80 12.01 -29.81 4.14
CA GLY A 80 12.35 -28.45 4.55
C GLY A 80 11.14 -27.53 4.60
N PHE A 81 11.35 -26.31 5.08
CA PHE A 81 10.29 -25.33 5.21
C PHE A 81 9.97 -24.71 3.86
N CYS A 82 8.68 -24.59 3.58
CA CYS A 82 8.24 -23.87 2.41
C CYS A 82 8.52 -22.36 2.60
N PRO A 83 9.07 -21.68 1.59
CA PRO A 83 9.17 -20.24 1.63
C PRO A 83 7.75 -19.69 1.75
N LYS A 84 7.55 -18.75 2.67
CA LYS A 84 6.31 -17.97 2.69
C LYS A 84 6.15 -17.42 1.28
N LYS A 85 4.96 -17.56 0.67
CA LYS A 85 4.68 -16.83 -0.58
C LYS A 85 5.06 -15.39 -0.29
N ASN A 86 5.86 -14.76 -1.16
CA ASN A 86 6.16 -13.34 -1.08
C ASN A 86 4.84 -12.59 -1.32
N VAL A 87 3.98 -12.58 -0.31
CA VAL A 87 2.82 -11.73 -0.24
C VAL A 87 3.41 -10.34 -0.08
N PRO A 88 3.13 -9.41 -1.01
CA PRO A 88 3.60 -8.05 -0.86
C PRO A 88 3.07 -7.51 0.47
N VAL A 89 3.96 -6.89 1.25
CA VAL A 89 3.54 -6.15 2.44
C VAL A 89 2.67 -4.99 1.96
N PRO A 90 1.44 -4.82 2.50
CA PRO A 90 0.62 -3.69 2.11
C PRO A 90 1.30 -2.38 2.50
N ASN A 91 1.28 -1.40 1.62
CA ASN A 91 1.72 -0.04 1.92
C ASN A 91 0.53 0.79 2.44
N ILE A 92 0.70 1.48 3.57
CA ILE A 92 -0.31 2.37 4.15
C ILE A 92 -0.02 3.83 3.83
N THR A 93 -0.99 4.51 3.22
CA THR A 93 -1.00 5.97 3.07
C THR A 93 -2.18 6.56 3.82
N VAL A 94 -1.93 7.55 4.68
CA VAL A 94 -2.98 8.24 5.44
C VAL A 94 -3.08 9.68 4.96
N PHE A 95 -4.27 10.07 4.52
CA PHE A 95 -4.60 11.46 4.18
C PHE A 95 -5.44 12.05 5.31
N ARG A 96 -5.11 13.27 5.73
CA ARG A 96 -5.89 14.02 6.71
C ARG A 96 -6.41 15.30 6.09
N GLN A 97 -7.61 15.70 6.49
CA GLN A 97 -8.12 17.03 6.19
C GLN A 97 -7.45 18.09 7.10
N MET A 98 -7.17 19.27 6.56
CA MET A 98 -6.54 20.36 7.32
C MET A 98 -7.49 21.01 8.35
N GLU A 99 -8.76 21.18 7.99
CA GLU A 99 -9.77 21.84 8.83
C GLU A 99 -10.41 20.86 9.83
N ASP A 100 -10.69 19.64 9.38
CA ASP A 100 -11.26 18.57 10.19
C ASP A 100 -10.20 17.51 10.52
N ARG A 101 -9.60 17.66 11.71
CA ARG A 101 -8.50 16.80 12.17
C ARG A 101 -8.96 15.39 12.56
N GLU A 102 -10.25 15.11 12.64
CA GLU A 102 -10.76 13.80 13.04
C GLU A 102 -11.08 12.92 11.83
N HIS A 103 -11.32 13.51 10.66
CA HIS A 103 -11.57 12.75 9.44
C HIS A 103 -10.27 12.42 8.70
N MET A 104 -10.07 11.13 8.50
CA MET A 104 -8.90 10.55 7.85
C MET A 104 -9.34 9.60 6.74
N ILE A 105 -8.60 9.61 5.64
CA ILE A 105 -8.75 8.65 4.55
C ILE A 105 -7.52 7.76 4.58
N VAL A 106 -7.72 6.47 4.81
CA VAL A 106 -6.65 5.47 4.86
C VAL A 106 -6.69 4.66 3.58
N MET A 107 -5.60 4.66 2.83
CA MET A 107 -5.44 3.88 1.61
C MET A 107 -4.44 2.76 1.86
N CYS A 108 -4.89 1.51 1.73
CA CYS A 108 -4.02 0.33 1.74
C CYS A 108 -3.73 -0.10 0.30
N SER A 109 -2.45 -0.19 -0.08
CA SER A 109 -2.00 -0.71 -1.38
C SER A 109 -1.31 -2.07 -1.23
N PHE A 110 -1.88 -3.12 -1.82
CA PHE A 110 -1.47 -4.52 -1.62
C PHE A 110 -0.54 -5.07 -2.72
N GLY A 111 -0.27 -4.29 -3.77
CA GLY A 111 0.72 -4.60 -4.81
C GLY A 111 0.40 -5.73 -5.80
N LYS A 112 -0.43 -6.72 -5.45
CA LYS A 112 -1.02 -7.75 -6.35
C LYS A 112 -2.29 -8.36 -5.74
N ARG A 113 -3.30 -8.68 -6.57
CA ARG A 113 -4.48 -9.45 -6.15
C ARG A 113 -4.35 -10.93 -6.46
N PHE A 114 -4.61 -11.74 -5.44
CA PHE A 114 -4.88 -13.16 -5.60
C PHE A 114 -6.41 -13.37 -5.60
N ILE A 115 -6.92 -14.35 -6.33
CA ILE A 115 -8.37 -14.52 -6.54
C ILE A 115 -9.10 -14.86 -5.21
N GLU A 116 -8.39 -15.44 -4.24
CA GLU A 116 -8.86 -15.82 -2.91
C GLU A 116 -8.13 -15.02 -1.80
N SER A 117 -7.99 -13.70 -1.97
CA SER A 117 -7.41 -12.82 -0.94
C SER A 117 -8.45 -12.00 -0.18
N SER A 118 -8.30 -11.95 1.14
CA SER A 118 -9.07 -11.13 2.08
C SER A 118 -8.23 -9.88 2.44
N PHE A 119 -8.84 -8.69 2.34
CA PHE A 119 -8.21 -7.41 2.70
C PHE A 119 -8.98 -6.77 3.85
N GLN A 120 -8.30 -6.50 4.95
CA GLN A 120 -8.91 -5.93 6.15
C GLN A 120 -8.10 -4.76 6.69
N LEU A 121 -8.78 -3.76 7.24
CA LEU A 121 -8.15 -2.70 8.04
C LEU A 121 -8.55 -2.89 9.50
N SER A 122 -7.55 -3.03 10.36
CA SER A 122 -7.72 -3.00 11.82
C SER A 122 -7.29 -1.64 12.34
N LEU A 123 -8.06 -1.09 13.30
CA LEU A 123 -7.79 0.19 13.93
C LEU A 123 -7.67 0.03 15.44
N LYS A 124 -6.63 0.63 16.03
CA LYS A 124 -6.42 0.69 17.47
C LYS A 124 -6.33 2.14 17.92
N SER A 125 -7.23 2.55 18.82
CA SER A 125 -7.28 3.88 19.43
C SER A 125 -7.74 3.76 20.89
N GLU A 126 -7.29 4.68 21.74
CA GLU A 126 -7.78 4.84 23.11
C GLU A 126 -9.11 5.63 23.16
N HIS A 127 -9.50 6.26 22.06
CA HIS A 127 -10.68 7.12 21.95
C HIS A 127 -11.75 6.48 21.05
N ASN A 128 -12.97 6.99 21.11
CA ASN A 128 -14.05 6.53 20.24
C ASN A 128 -13.73 6.85 18.77
N TYR A 129 -13.95 5.86 17.91
CA TYR A 129 -13.76 5.99 16.47
C TYR A 129 -14.93 5.37 15.71
N THR A 130 -15.10 5.82 14.47
CA THR A 130 -16.02 5.22 13.51
C THR A 130 -15.24 4.84 12.26
N LEU A 131 -15.45 3.61 11.81
CA LEU A 131 -14.85 3.04 10.61
C LEU A 131 -15.98 2.69 9.66
N LYS A 132 -15.94 3.23 8.44
CA LYS A 132 -16.85 2.78 7.38
C LYS A 132 -16.18 1.68 6.55
N ASN A 133 -16.99 0.72 6.09
CA ASN A 133 -16.54 -0.38 5.23
C ASN A 133 -15.74 0.13 4.01
N PRO A 134 -14.76 -0.65 3.53
CA PRO A 134 -13.90 -0.21 2.45
C PRO A 134 -14.64 -0.06 1.13
N LEU A 135 -14.29 0.98 0.39
CA LEU A 135 -14.54 1.09 -1.04
C LEU A 135 -13.27 0.63 -1.76
N CYS A 136 -13.24 -0.65 -2.17
CA CYS A 136 -12.15 -1.19 -2.98
C CYS A 136 -12.44 -0.94 -4.46
N TYR A 137 -11.84 0.12 -5.01
CA TYR A 137 -12.00 0.52 -6.41
C TYR A 137 -11.18 -0.33 -7.39
N SER A 138 -10.15 -1.02 -6.88
CA SER A 138 -9.27 -1.89 -7.67
C SER A 138 -8.95 -3.16 -6.90
N SER A 139 -8.42 -4.13 -7.64
CA SER A 139 -7.86 -5.34 -7.12
C SER A 139 -6.71 -5.14 -6.11
N GLU A 140 -6.08 -3.97 -6.12
CA GLU A 140 -4.83 -3.71 -5.40
C GLU A 140 -4.94 -2.61 -4.33
N ASN A 141 -6.00 -1.80 -4.36
CA ASN A 141 -6.14 -0.62 -3.50
C ASN A 141 -7.53 -0.59 -2.84
N CYS A 142 -7.55 -0.48 -1.51
CA CYS A 142 -8.77 -0.28 -0.74
C CYS A 142 -8.68 1.03 0.05
N VAL A 143 -9.78 1.78 0.04
CA VAL A 143 -9.89 3.07 0.71
C VAL A 143 -10.88 2.94 1.87
N PHE A 144 -10.48 3.43 3.04
CA PHE A 144 -11.26 3.41 4.27
C PHE A 144 -11.46 4.84 4.75
N GLU A 145 -12.72 5.19 5.06
CA GLU A 145 -13.05 6.42 5.76
C GLU A 145 -13.05 6.17 7.26
N VAL A 146 -12.22 6.92 7.97
CA VAL A 146 -12.07 6.83 9.41
C VAL A 146 -12.38 8.18 10.02
N LYS A 147 -13.21 8.20 11.06
CA LYS A 147 -13.34 9.35 11.95
C LYS A 147 -12.91 8.96 13.36
N GLY A 148 -11.89 9.62 13.91
CA GLY A 148 -11.40 9.31 15.26
C GLY A 148 -10.33 10.28 15.74
N SER A 149 -10.12 10.30 17.06
CA SER A 149 -9.16 11.18 17.72
C SER A 149 -7.78 10.53 17.86
N LEU A 150 -6.72 11.34 17.77
CA LEU A 150 -5.32 10.90 17.93
C LEU A 150 -4.98 10.54 19.38
N PRO A 151 -3.99 9.65 19.61
CA PRO A 151 -3.24 8.87 18.63
C PRO A 151 -4.03 7.66 18.11
N VAL A 152 -3.80 7.30 16.85
CA VAL A 152 -4.43 6.13 16.22
C VAL A 152 -3.40 5.30 15.48
N SER A 153 -3.54 3.97 15.58
CA SER A 153 -2.73 3.03 14.81
C SER A 153 -3.60 2.27 13.82
N PHE A 154 -3.16 2.24 12.57
CA PHE A 154 -3.83 1.55 11.47
C PHE A 154 -3.01 0.33 11.06
N THR A 155 -3.66 -0.81 10.88
CA THR A 155 -3.01 -2.03 10.41
C THR A 155 -3.77 -2.59 9.21
N CYS A 156 -3.18 -2.50 8.02
CA CYS A 156 -3.71 -3.16 6.83
C CYS A 156 -3.25 -4.62 6.82
N VAL A 157 -4.18 -5.56 6.68
CA VAL A 157 -3.91 -7.00 6.69
C VAL A 157 -4.29 -7.59 5.33
N HIS A 158 -3.34 -8.31 4.73
CA HIS A 158 -3.56 -9.13 3.55
C HIS A 158 -3.52 -10.60 3.95
N GLU A 159 -4.61 -11.31 3.70
CA GLU A 159 -4.80 -12.73 4.01
C GLU A 159 -5.09 -13.51 2.72
N THR A 160 -4.54 -14.71 2.58
CA THR A 160 -4.70 -15.56 1.38
C THR A 160 -5.03 -17.00 1.78
N ASP A 161 -5.90 -17.67 1.01
CA ASP A 161 -6.61 -18.92 1.38
C ASP A 161 -5.75 -20.19 1.50
N SER A 162 -4.47 -20.18 1.07
CA SER A 162 -3.62 -21.37 1.16
C SER A 162 -3.02 -21.59 2.56
N VAL A 163 -3.82 -21.47 3.64
CA VAL A 163 -3.46 -21.65 5.07
C VAL A 163 -2.80 -20.42 5.75
N VAL A 164 -3.29 -19.21 5.44
CA VAL A 164 -3.04 -17.93 6.14
C VAL A 164 -1.58 -17.46 6.14
N ASN A 165 -1.08 -17.09 4.96
CA ASN A 165 -0.01 -16.10 4.91
C ASN A 165 -0.61 -14.72 5.23
N ARG A 166 -0.30 -14.20 6.42
CA ARG A 166 -0.70 -12.87 6.88
C ARG A 166 0.47 -11.90 6.69
N GLN A 167 0.26 -10.87 5.88
CA GLN A 167 1.16 -9.71 5.86
C GLN A 167 0.41 -8.48 6.33
N SER A 168 1.09 -7.68 7.15
CA SER A 168 0.51 -6.46 7.65
C SER A 168 1.56 -5.40 7.92
N GLU A 169 1.23 -4.17 7.56
CA GLU A 169 1.97 -2.99 7.97
C GLU A 169 1.16 -2.26 9.03
N THR A 170 1.83 -1.59 9.96
CA THR A 170 1.16 -0.76 10.96
C THR A 170 1.70 0.66 10.89
N TYR A 171 0.82 1.61 10.65
CA TYR A 171 1.14 3.03 10.68
C TYR A 171 0.58 3.64 11.96
N THR A 172 1.44 4.27 12.76
CA THR A 172 1.04 5.01 13.96
C THR A 172 1.00 6.47 13.62
N TYR A 173 -0.18 7.07 13.74
CA TYR A 173 -0.39 8.47 13.42
C TYR A 173 -0.45 9.29 14.69
N SER A 174 0.47 10.27 14.79
CA SER A 174 0.67 11.07 15.99
C SER A 174 0.65 12.58 15.70
N PRO A 175 0.35 13.44 16.69
CA PRO A 175 0.43 14.89 16.52
C PRO A 175 1.84 15.40 16.15
N SER A 176 2.89 14.65 16.49
CA SER A 176 4.29 14.98 16.21
C SER A 176 4.67 14.88 14.72
N ASP A 177 3.92 14.12 13.91
CA ASP A 177 4.16 13.97 12.46
C ASP A 177 3.92 15.30 11.70
N PHE A 178 3.42 16.33 12.37
CA PHE A 178 3.21 17.69 11.87
C PHE A 178 4.37 18.65 12.13
N ALA A 179 5.39 18.22 12.89
CA ALA A 179 6.46 19.10 13.30
C ALA A 179 7.36 19.60 12.14
N GLU A 180 7.16 19.12 10.91
CA GLU A 180 7.97 19.46 9.74
C GLU A 180 7.30 20.31 8.64
N ASP A 181 6.06 20.79 8.79
CA ASP A 181 5.44 21.68 7.76
C ASP A 181 4.90 23.02 8.29
N HIS A 182 5.47 23.50 9.40
CA HIS A 182 5.39 24.91 9.76
C HIS A 182 6.74 25.59 9.49
N GLN A 183 7.18 25.59 8.23
CA GLN A 183 7.85 26.79 7.76
C GLN A 183 6.75 27.82 7.57
N GLU A 184 6.56 28.67 8.59
CA GLU A 184 5.81 29.92 8.48
C GLU A 184 6.07 30.49 7.09
N LYS A 185 5.02 30.60 6.26
CA LYS A 185 5.00 31.56 5.17
C LYS A 185 4.97 32.95 5.80
N GLY A 186 6.07 33.32 6.46
CA GLY A 186 6.39 34.71 6.75
C GLY A 186 6.32 35.43 5.42
N ILE A 187 5.44 36.42 5.34
CA ILE A 187 5.36 37.32 4.20
C ILE A 187 6.78 37.81 3.94
N SER A 188 7.34 37.46 2.78
CA SER A 188 8.75 37.72 2.48
C SER A 188 9.09 39.18 2.76
N LEU A 189 10.17 39.43 3.50
CA LEU A 189 10.67 40.77 3.77
C LEU A 189 10.86 41.57 2.46
N TYR A 190 11.16 40.87 1.35
CA TYR A 190 11.20 41.42 0.01
C TYR A 190 9.85 41.99 -0.44
N TYR A 191 8.75 41.28 -0.18
CA TYR A 191 7.39 41.73 -0.51
C TYR A 191 7.02 42.98 0.30
N ILE A 192 7.33 43.01 1.60
CA ILE A 192 7.07 44.18 2.45
C ILE A 192 7.89 45.41 1.98
N CYS A 193 9.16 45.21 1.63
CA CYS A 193 10.01 46.26 1.06
C CYS A 193 9.55 46.74 -0.32
N PHE A 194 9.05 45.82 -1.16
CA PHE A 194 8.51 46.16 -2.48
C PHE A 194 7.25 47.01 -2.39
N PHE A 195 6.31 46.66 -1.51
CA PHE A 195 5.12 47.49 -1.30
C PHE A 195 5.46 48.86 -0.71
N SER A 196 6.41 48.93 0.22
CA SER A 196 6.86 50.20 0.81
C SER A 196 7.50 51.14 -0.24
N SER A 197 8.32 50.59 -1.15
CA SER A 197 8.98 51.37 -2.21
C SER A 197 8.00 51.81 -3.30
N VAL A 198 7.03 50.97 -3.67
CA VAL A 198 5.96 51.35 -4.62
C VAL A 198 5.08 52.48 -4.05
N VAL A 199 4.71 52.40 -2.77
CA VAL A 199 3.93 53.46 -2.09
C VAL A 199 4.73 54.76 -2.02
N ALA A 200 6.02 54.71 -1.64
CA ALA A 200 6.88 55.88 -1.63
C ALA A 200 7.02 56.50 -3.03
N GLY A 201 7.19 55.69 -4.08
CA GLY A 201 7.25 56.14 -5.46
C GLY A 201 5.97 56.86 -5.92
N LEU A 202 4.80 56.32 -5.58
CA LEU A 202 3.51 56.94 -5.89
C LEU A 202 3.32 58.30 -5.17
N ILE A 203 3.75 58.41 -3.92
CA ILE A 203 3.70 59.67 -3.16
C ILE A 203 4.65 60.71 -3.78
N ILE A 204 5.86 60.31 -4.18
CA ILE A 204 6.81 61.22 -4.83
C ILE A 204 6.27 61.68 -6.20
N MET A 205 5.68 60.79 -6.98
CA MET A 205 5.11 61.13 -8.28
C MET A 205 3.92 62.08 -8.14
N THR A 206 3.01 61.82 -7.20
CA THR A 206 1.85 62.69 -6.96
C THR A 206 2.27 64.07 -6.45
N THR A 207 3.22 64.14 -5.51
CA THR A 207 3.74 65.43 -5.04
C THR A 207 4.47 66.20 -6.15
N ALA A 208 5.27 65.53 -6.98
CA ALA A 208 5.93 66.16 -8.12
C ALA A 208 4.92 66.72 -9.13
N VAL A 209 3.88 65.95 -9.48
CA VAL A 209 2.80 66.41 -10.38
C VAL A 209 2.05 67.60 -9.78
N ILE A 210 1.72 67.57 -8.48
CA ILE A 210 1.07 68.70 -7.80
C ILE A 210 1.95 69.95 -7.85
N VAL A 211 3.25 69.82 -7.54
CA VAL A 211 4.21 70.95 -7.59
C VAL A 211 4.36 71.49 -9.01
N ILE A 212 4.46 70.63 -10.02
CA ILE A 212 4.51 71.05 -11.43
C ILE A 212 3.23 71.77 -11.84
N THR A 213 2.08 71.26 -11.40
CA THR A 213 0.76 71.87 -11.70
C THR A 213 0.62 73.23 -11.03
N ILE A 214 1.06 73.36 -9.77
CA ILE A 214 1.09 74.66 -9.06
C ILE A 214 2.04 75.63 -9.76
N ARG A 215 3.25 75.19 -10.13
CA ARG A 215 4.27 76.02 -10.79
C ARG A 215 3.85 76.46 -12.19
N SER A 216 3.12 75.60 -12.92
CA SER A 216 2.49 75.94 -14.20
C SER A 216 1.41 77.01 -14.03
N LYS A 217 0.63 76.94 -12.94
CA LYS A 217 -0.43 77.91 -12.64
C LYS A 217 0.11 79.27 -12.17
N THR A 218 1.27 79.32 -11.52
CA THR A 218 1.93 80.58 -11.13
C THR A 218 2.69 81.26 -12.27
N ASN A 219 3.13 80.52 -13.29
CA ASN A 219 3.83 81.06 -14.46
C ASN A 219 2.88 81.47 -15.61
N GLY A 220 1.56 81.28 -15.44
CA GLY A 220 0.52 81.64 -16.40
C GLY A 220 -0.25 82.93 -16.04
N VAL A 221 0.25 83.73 -15.11
CA VAL A 221 -0.29 85.08 -14.82
C VAL A 221 0.80 86.11 -15.09
N CYS A 222 0.92 86.46 -16.36
CA CYS A 222 1.37 87.75 -16.92
C CYS A 222 0.82 87.83 -18.35
#